data_AF-A0A443S307-F1
#
_entry.id   AF-A0A443S307-F1
#
_cell.length_a   1.000
_cell.length_b   1.000
_cell.length_c   1.000
_cell.angle_alpha   90.00
_cell.angle_beta   90.00
_cell.angle_gamma   90.00
#
_symmetry.space_group_name_H-M   'P 1'
#
loop_
_entity.id
_entity.type
_entity.pdbx_description
1 polymer ?
#
loop_
_entity_poly.entity_id
_entity_poly.type
_entity_poly.pdbx_seq_one_letter_code
_entity_poly.pdbx_strand_id
1 'polypeptide(L)'
;YSRECWWSGCQPYSWAQRGCFPANDWEQVKSENCGSGDKYYCCRRGSGGGGNNGGGNGGGGNSGNRFINFDEFVRAVTVHGYPGPGHDKYNALTSQAHSAGGISSKQELAMFLTQILHESGGLVHKKEIACRQTGCPGVYDSSVGAPGRNYYGRGYIQLSHSYNYKAASQDLFGDLRLIENPDLVSDDENVAWATALWYWRTRVRNQPNVLNFWFGATTNAINGALECRGAFQHLARKRFDMYRKVLQAFSIHANPIERGCYN
;
A
#
# COMPACT_ATOMS: atom_id res chain seq x y z
N TYR A 1 -18.61 10.94 -27.10
CA TYR A 1 -17.42 10.75 -26.25
C TYR A 1 -17.58 9.49 -25.43
N SER A 2 -16.74 8.47 -25.63
CA SER A 2 -16.73 7.28 -24.76
C SER A 2 -16.31 7.68 -23.36
N ARG A 3 -17.05 7.29 -22.32
CA ARG A 3 -16.60 7.46 -20.93
C ARG A 3 -15.30 6.69 -20.73
N GLU A 4 -14.35 7.29 -20.01
CA GLU A 4 -13.13 6.58 -19.59
C GLU A 4 -13.54 5.42 -18.67
N CYS A 5 -13.16 4.20 -19.01
CA CYS A 5 -13.47 3.02 -18.21
C CYS A 5 -12.28 2.05 -18.15
N TRP A 6 -12.15 1.30 -17.06
CA TRP A 6 -11.12 0.29 -16.89
C TRP A 6 -11.50 -0.73 -15.81
N TRP A 7 -10.84 -1.90 -15.82
CA TRP A 7 -11.06 -2.94 -14.82
C TRP A 7 -10.19 -2.73 -13.58
N SER A 8 -10.79 -2.77 -12.39
CA SER A 8 -10.10 -2.51 -11.11
C SER A 8 -9.12 -3.60 -10.65
N GLY A 9 -8.91 -4.66 -11.45
CA GLY A 9 -8.24 -5.88 -11.03
C GLY A 9 -9.10 -6.76 -10.12
N CYS A 10 -8.64 -7.99 -9.84
CA CYS A 10 -9.37 -8.91 -8.98
C CYS A 10 -9.30 -8.44 -7.51
N GLN A 11 -10.46 -8.23 -6.89
CA GLN A 11 -10.57 -7.82 -5.49
C GLN A 11 -11.10 -8.99 -4.65
N PRO A 12 -10.30 -9.55 -3.72
CA PRO A 12 -10.64 -10.77 -2.99
C PRO A 12 -11.93 -10.65 -2.18
N TYR A 13 -12.71 -11.73 -2.05
CA TYR A 13 -13.92 -11.75 -1.21
C TYR A 13 -13.65 -11.43 0.27
N SER A 14 -12.41 -11.60 0.73
CA SER A 14 -11.98 -11.23 2.08
C SER A 14 -11.89 -9.72 2.30
N TRP A 15 -11.96 -8.90 1.25
CA TRP A 15 -11.96 -7.45 1.39
C TRP A 15 -13.35 -6.93 1.80
N ALA A 16 -13.43 -6.16 2.88
CA ALA A 16 -14.65 -5.49 3.34
C ALA A 16 -15.12 -4.40 2.37
N GLN A 17 -14.19 -3.71 1.72
CA GLN A 17 -14.49 -2.70 0.71
C GLN A 17 -14.01 -3.19 -0.66
N ARG A 18 -14.95 -3.31 -1.60
CA ARG A 18 -14.72 -3.73 -2.98
C ARG A 18 -15.47 -2.80 -3.94
N GLY A 19 -15.04 -2.74 -5.19
CA GLY A 19 -15.65 -1.89 -6.22
C GLY A 19 -14.66 -0.94 -6.88
N CYS A 20 -15.16 0.26 -7.21
CA CYS A 20 -14.40 1.29 -7.93
C CYS A 20 -13.91 2.37 -6.97
N PHE A 21 -12.63 2.74 -7.09
CA PHE A 21 -11.98 3.68 -6.19
C PHE A 21 -11.17 4.74 -6.97
N PRO A 22 -11.14 6.00 -6.48
CA PRO A 22 -11.94 6.50 -5.36
C PRO A 22 -13.43 6.60 -5.77
N ALA A 23 -14.32 6.27 -4.82
CA ALA A 23 -15.74 5.99 -5.11
C ALA A 23 -16.56 7.22 -5.50
N ASN A 24 -16.03 8.43 -5.34
CA ASN A 24 -16.57 9.69 -5.84
C ASN A 24 -16.36 9.83 -7.36
N ASP A 25 -15.21 9.41 -7.88
CA ASP A 25 -14.84 9.64 -9.28
C ASP A 25 -15.27 8.49 -10.20
N TRP A 26 -15.38 7.28 -9.66
CA TRP A 26 -15.61 6.06 -10.43
C TRP A 26 -16.89 5.34 -10.00
N GLU A 27 -17.73 5.04 -10.99
CA GLU A 27 -18.92 4.21 -10.81
C GLU A 27 -18.69 2.79 -11.34
N GLN A 28 -19.19 1.81 -10.60
CA GLN A 28 -19.23 0.42 -11.05
C GLN A 28 -20.34 0.28 -12.10
N VAL A 29 -19.98 -0.17 -13.29
CA VAL A 29 -20.93 -0.47 -14.38
C VAL A 29 -21.26 -1.95 -14.45
N LYS A 30 -20.27 -2.81 -14.21
CA LYS A 30 -20.43 -4.27 -14.13
C LYS A 30 -19.32 -4.91 -13.31
N SER A 31 -19.47 -6.19 -13.00
CA SER A 31 -18.46 -7.00 -12.31
C SER A 31 -18.34 -8.38 -12.95
N GLU A 32 -17.16 -8.98 -12.82
CA GLU A 32 -16.85 -10.34 -13.27
C GLU A 32 -16.13 -11.10 -12.16
N ASN A 33 -16.53 -12.35 -11.91
CA ASN A 33 -15.82 -13.23 -10.98
C ASN A 33 -14.41 -13.54 -11.52
N CYS A 34 -13.42 -13.54 -10.63
CA CYS A 34 -12.02 -13.82 -10.95
C CYS A 34 -11.46 -14.96 -10.06
N GLY A 35 -12.30 -15.92 -9.70
CA GLY A 35 -11.97 -17.06 -8.86
C GLY A 35 -12.01 -16.73 -7.36
N SER A 36 -11.06 -15.94 -6.88
CA SER A 36 -10.93 -15.59 -5.45
C SER A 36 -11.66 -14.31 -5.04
N GLY A 37 -12.43 -13.71 -5.96
CA GLY A 37 -13.07 -12.42 -5.78
C GLY A 37 -13.79 -11.96 -7.04
N ASP A 38 -14.00 -10.64 -7.14
CA ASP A 38 -14.58 -10.00 -8.32
C ASP A 38 -13.68 -8.86 -8.81
N LYS A 39 -13.61 -8.66 -10.12
CA LYS A 39 -13.10 -7.43 -10.73
C LYS A 39 -14.27 -6.56 -11.16
N TYR A 40 -14.08 -5.24 -11.12
CA TYR A 40 -15.14 -4.27 -11.38
C TYR A 40 -14.78 -3.41 -12.58
N TYR A 41 -15.72 -3.26 -13.51
CA TYR A 41 -15.58 -2.35 -14.64
C TYR A 41 -16.00 -0.96 -14.19
N CYS A 42 -15.02 -0.10 -14.02
CA CYS A 42 -15.14 1.21 -13.43
C CYS A 42 -15.13 2.26 -14.52
N CYS A 43 -16.20 3.03 -14.63
CA CYS A 43 -16.30 4.15 -15.55
C CYS A 43 -16.24 5.47 -14.79
N ARG A 44 -15.61 6.47 -15.38
CA ARG A 44 -15.54 7.80 -14.82
C ARG A 44 -16.95 8.40 -14.81
N ARG A 45 -17.37 8.94 -13.66
CA ARG A 45 -18.64 9.63 -13.55
C ARG A 45 -18.66 10.84 -14.47
N GLY A 46 -19.78 11.05 -15.17
CA GLY A 46 -20.02 12.28 -15.93
C GLY A 46 -20.01 13.48 -14.98
N SER A 47 -19.44 14.60 -15.42
CA SER A 47 -19.27 15.82 -14.62
C SER A 47 -20.62 16.39 -14.12
N GLY A 48 -21.10 15.90 -12.97
CA GLY A 48 -21.90 16.69 -12.06
C GLY A 48 -20.93 17.55 -11.26
N GLY A 49 -20.96 18.87 -11.47
CA GLY A 49 -20.02 19.84 -10.92
C GLY A 49 -19.76 19.65 -9.42
N GLY A 50 -18.63 19.01 -9.12
CA GLY A 50 -18.03 18.93 -7.80
C GLY A 50 -16.52 19.06 -7.98
N GLY A 51 -16.11 20.09 -8.71
CA GLY A 51 -14.70 20.46 -8.83
C GLY A 51 -14.20 20.91 -7.47
N ASN A 52 -13.62 20.00 -6.70
CA ASN A 52 -12.72 20.40 -5.65
C ASN A 52 -11.33 20.52 -6.27
N ASN A 53 -10.99 21.74 -6.69
CA ASN A 53 -9.62 22.14 -6.97
C ASN A 53 -8.84 22.09 -5.64
N GLY A 54 -8.42 20.89 -5.25
CA GLY A 54 -7.39 20.68 -4.24
C GLY A 54 -5.99 20.84 -4.86
N GLY A 55 -5.74 21.96 -5.52
CA GLY A 55 -4.40 22.34 -5.97
C GLY A 55 -3.55 22.68 -4.75
N GLY A 56 -2.93 21.67 -4.14
CA GLY A 56 -1.93 21.84 -3.09
C GLY A 56 -0.54 21.67 -3.66
N ASN A 57 -0.01 22.69 -4.35
CA ASN A 57 1.44 22.84 -4.48
C ASN A 57 1.87 23.94 -3.51
N GLY A 58 2.70 23.59 -2.54
CA GLY A 58 3.15 24.51 -1.52
C GLY A 58 3.84 23.78 -0.38
N GLY A 59 5.14 23.58 -0.55
CA GLY A 59 6.03 23.21 0.54
C GLY A 59 5.83 24.17 1.71
N GLY A 60 5.33 23.62 2.81
CA GLY A 60 5.32 24.24 4.11
C GLY A 60 5.58 23.10 5.07
N GLY A 61 6.74 23.11 5.71
CA GLY A 61 7.09 22.19 6.79
C GLY A 61 6.14 22.40 7.96
N ASN A 62 4.90 21.94 7.82
CA ASN A 62 4.02 21.79 8.94
C ASN A 62 4.57 20.61 9.72
N SER A 63 4.85 20.80 11.00
CA SER A 63 5.20 19.73 11.93
C SER A 63 3.95 18.85 12.11
N GLY A 64 3.56 18.16 11.03
CA GLY A 64 2.45 17.23 10.98
C GLY A 64 2.67 16.20 12.05
N ASN A 65 1.61 15.87 12.77
CA ASN A 65 1.61 15.02 13.96
C ASN A 65 2.54 13.81 13.79
N ARG A 66 3.80 13.95 14.23
CA ARG A 66 4.81 12.92 14.04
C ARG A 66 4.55 11.87 15.10
N PHE A 67 3.94 10.77 14.69
CA PHE A 67 3.64 9.66 15.60
C PHE A 67 4.90 9.10 16.28
N ILE A 68 6.05 9.18 15.59
CA ILE A 68 7.34 8.69 16.05
C ILE A 68 8.46 9.71 15.80
N ASN A 69 9.48 9.69 16.64
CA ASN A 69 10.74 10.41 16.38
C ASN A 69 11.69 9.60 15.48
N PHE A 70 12.80 10.22 15.05
CA PHE A 70 13.78 9.58 14.17
C PHE A 70 14.44 8.35 14.83
N ASP A 71 14.76 8.41 16.12
CA ASP A 71 15.40 7.29 16.80
C ASP A 71 14.47 6.08 16.95
N GLU A 72 13.18 6.31 17.20
CA GLU A 72 12.16 5.25 17.19
C GLU A 72 12.06 4.58 15.82
N PHE A 73 12.09 5.37 14.75
CA PHE A 73 12.10 4.87 13.39
C PHE A 73 13.35 4.03 13.11
N VAL A 74 14.54 4.55 13.43
CA VAL A 74 15.81 3.82 13.25
C VAL A 74 15.81 2.52 14.05
N ARG A 75 15.42 2.55 15.34
CA ARG A 75 15.33 1.35 16.17
C ARG A 75 14.36 0.32 15.62
N ALA A 76 13.19 0.75 15.14
CA ALA A 76 12.20 -0.15 14.57
C ALA A 76 12.71 -0.88 13.32
N VAL A 77 13.64 -0.29 12.57
CA VAL A 77 14.30 -0.97 11.43
C VAL A 77 15.45 -1.86 11.91
N THR A 78 16.35 -1.35 12.75
CA THR A 78 17.60 -2.04 13.11
C THR A 78 17.40 -3.20 14.08
N VAL A 79 16.31 -3.24 14.87
CA VAL A 79 15.99 -4.36 15.79
C VAL A 79 15.74 -5.70 15.06
N HIS A 80 15.60 -5.66 13.73
CA HIS A 80 15.48 -6.83 12.86
C HIS A 80 16.79 -7.20 12.12
N GLY A 81 17.89 -6.49 12.40
CA GLY A 81 19.17 -6.68 11.71
C GLY A 81 19.30 -5.96 10.37
N TYR A 82 18.36 -5.08 10.03
CA TYR A 82 18.44 -4.26 8.82
C TYR A 82 19.32 -3.02 9.00
N PRO A 83 19.89 -2.46 7.91
CA PRO A 83 20.61 -1.19 7.97
C PRO A 83 19.74 -0.04 8.50
N GLY A 84 20.35 0.88 9.26
CA GLY A 84 19.65 2.07 9.74
C GLY A 84 19.17 2.96 8.58
N PRO A 85 17.88 3.36 8.55
CA PRO A 85 17.37 4.22 7.51
C PRO A 85 17.82 5.68 7.70
N GLY A 86 17.91 6.42 6.59
CA GLY A 86 18.24 7.85 6.60
C GLY A 86 17.06 8.76 6.94
N HIS A 87 17.36 10.04 7.13
CA HIS A 87 16.36 11.08 7.40
C HIS A 87 15.41 11.31 6.22
N ASP A 88 15.85 11.06 5.00
CA ASP A 88 15.03 11.10 3.78
C ASP A 88 13.81 10.18 3.90
N LYS A 89 14.02 8.91 4.28
CA LYS A 89 12.94 7.93 4.47
C LYS A 89 12.03 8.31 5.63
N TYR A 90 12.62 8.79 6.74
CA TYR A 90 11.88 9.23 7.91
C TYR A 90 10.96 10.43 7.61
N ASN A 91 11.50 11.44 6.93
CA ASN A 91 10.76 12.64 6.57
C ASN A 91 9.65 12.30 5.58
N ALA A 92 9.93 11.47 4.57
CA ALA A 92 8.93 11.03 3.59
C ALA A 92 7.79 10.24 4.25
N LEU A 93 8.07 9.30 5.15
CA LEU A 93 7.06 8.57 5.92
C LEU A 93 6.21 9.53 6.78
N THR A 94 6.86 10.30 7.65
CA THR A 94 6.15 11.06 8.70
C THR A 94 5.33 12.22 8.15
N SER A 95 5.77 12.84 7.04
CA SER A 95 5.01 13.90 6.37
C SER A 95 3.75 13.41 5.65
N GLN A 96 3.69 12.12 5.30
CA GLN A 96 2.61 11.55 4.47
C GLN A 96 1.70 10.58 5.23
N ALA A 97 2.12 10.06 6.39
CA ALA A 97 1.42 9.00 7.12
C ALA A 97 -0.08 9.28 7.32
N HIS A 98 -0.42 10.51 7.71
CA HIS A 98 -1.81 10.92 7.91
C HIS A 98 -2.56 11.15 6.59
N SER A 99 -2.02 11.99 5.70
CA SER A 99 -2.71 12.44 4.48
C SER A 99 -2.87 11.34 3.43
N ALA A 100 -1.79 10.60 3.14
CA ALA A 100 -1.80 9.51 2.17
C ALA A 100 -2.28 8.18 2.77
N GLY A 101 -1.95 7.93 4.05
CA GLY A 101 -2.24 6.65 4.72
C GLY A 101 -3.54 6.61 5.51
N GLY A 102 -4.11 7.75 5.88
CA GLY A 102 -5.21 7.82 6.84
C GLY A 102 -4.80 7.36 8.25
N ILE A 103 -3.50 7.24 8.52
CA ILE A 103 -2.98 6.76 9.80
C ILE A 103 -3.35 7.78 10.87
N SER A 104 -4.00 7.31 11.93
CA SER A 104 -4.50 8.16 13.02
C SER A 104 -3.92 7.83 14.39
N SER A 105 -3.06 6.81 14.50
CA SER A 105 -2.41 6.46 15.76
C SER A 105 -1.00 5.90 15.57
N LYS A 106 -0.17 6.02 16.62
CA LYS A 106 1.18 5.45 16.66
C LYS A 106 1.18 3.93 16.51
N GLN A 107 0.17 3.26 17.05
CA GLN A 107 0.03 1.80 16.94
C GLN A 107 -0.40 1.37 15.54
N GLU A 108 -1.25 2.14 14.86
CA GLU A 108 -1.53 1.91 13.43
C GLU A 108 -0.28 2.10 12.57
N LEU A 109 0.52 3.13 12.84
CA LEU A 109 1.82 3.31 12.19
C LEU A 109 2.75 2.12 12.43
N ALA A 110 2.76 1.55 13.64
CA ALA A 110 3.55 0.36 13.95
C ALA A 110 3.12 -0.85 13.12
N MET A 111 1.81 -1.07 12.96
CA MET A 111 1.30 -2.16 12.10
C MET A 111 1.70 -1.94 10.64
N PHE A 112 1.48 -0.74 10.11
CA PHE A 112 1.86 -0.36 8.75
C PHE A 112 3.36 -0.56 8.50
N LEU A 113 4.21 0.04 9.34
CA LEU A 113 5.66 -0.03 9.17
C LEU A 113 6.14 -1.47 9.23
N THR A 114 5.61 -2.31 10.13
CA THR A 114 5.99 -3.71 10.21
C THR A 114 5.75 -4.45 8.89
N GLN A 115 4.59 -4.24 8.27
CA GLN A 115 4.29 -4.87 6.98
C GLN A 115 5.27 -4.41 5.91
N ILE A 116 5.54 -3.11 5.86
CA ILE A 116 6.51 -2.53 4.93
C ILE A 116 7.93 -3.08 5.13
N LEU A 117 8.38 -3.25 6.37
CA LEU A 117 9.69 -3.83 6.65
C LEU A 117 9.79 -5.27 6.12
N HIS A 118 8.71 -6.05 6.20
CA HIS A 118 8.68 -7.38 5.61
C HIS A 118 8.76 -7.34 4.09
N GLU A 119 7.90 -6.57 3.42
CA GLU A 119 7.83 -6.52 1.95
C GLU A 119 9.12 -6.02 1.30
N SER A 120 9.80 -5.08 1.94
CA SER A 120 10.95 -4.39 1.36
C SER A 120 12.31 -4.90 1.85
N GLY A 121 12.31 -5.94 2.72
CA GLY A 121 13.52 -6.39 3.39
C GLY A 121 14.20 -5.28 4.17
N GLY A 122 13.44 -4.58 5.02
CA GLY A 122 13.96 -3.51 5.87
C GLY A 122 14.23 -2.19 5.15
N LEU A 123 13.37 -1.81 4.20
CA LEU A 123 13.50 -0.61 3.36
C LEU A 123 14.70 -0.64 2.40
N VAL A 124 15.31 -1.80 2.18
CA VAL A 124 16.48 -1.97 1.29
C VAL A 124 16.04 -2.15 -0.16
N HIS A 125 14.97 -2.89 -0.40
CA HIS A 125 14.51 -3.24 -1.74
C HIS A 125 13.28 -2.42 -2.11
N LYS A 126 13.38 -1.70 -3.24
CA LYS A 126 12.26 -0.99 -3.89
C LYS A 126 11.90 -1.57 -5.27
N LYS A 127 12.54 -2.67 -5.68
CA LYS A 127 12.23 -3.42 -6.90
C LYS A 127 12.22 -4.90 -6.54
N GLU A 128 11.23 -5.63 -7.04
CA GLU A 128 11.17 -7.08 -6.92
C GLU A 128 12.46 -7.68 -7.49
N ILE A 129 13.14 -8.48 -6.68
CA ILE A 129 14.49 -8.97 -6.99
C ILE A 129 14.48 -9.80 -8.29
N ALA A 130 13.50 -10.69 -8.43
CA ALA A 130 13.36 -11.56 -9.60
C ALA A 130 13.10 -10.80 -10.92
N CYS A 131 12.48 -9.61 -10.83
CA CYS A 131 12.05 -8.84 -11.99
C CYS A 131 12.95 -7.64 -12.30
N ARG A 132 13.92 -7.31 -11.44
CA ARG A 132 14.77 -6.12 -11.58
C ARG A 132 15.51 -6.04 -12.92
N GLN A 133 15.90 -7.18 -13.50
CA GLN A 133 16.64 -7.23 -14.77
C GLN A 133 15.72 -7.35 -15.99
N THR A 134 14.70 -8.20 -15.92
CA THR A 134 13.88 -8.58 -17.08
C THR A 134 12.56 -7.81 -17.15
N GLY A 135 12.12 -7.20 -16.05
CA GLY A 135 10.80 -6.60 -15.91
C GLY A 135 9.66 -7.62 -15.82
N CYS A 136 9.94 -8.93 -15.80
CA CYS A 136 8.94 -10.01 -15.74
C CYS A 136 7.75 -9.81 -16.72
N PRO A 137 8.03 -9.71 -18.04
CA PRO A 137 6.97 -9.48 -19.02
C PRO A 137 5.94 -10.62 -18.97
N GLY A 138 4.66 -10.26 -18.96
CA GLY A 138 3.55 -11.22 -18.95
C GLY A 138 3.26 -11.89 -17.59
N VAL A 139 4.08 -11.69 -16.57
CA VAL A 139 3.82 -12.21 -15.22
C VAL A 139 2.75 -11.38 -14.51
N TYR A 140 2.83 -10.06 -14.68
CA TYR A 140 1.91 -9.11 -14.07
C TYR A 140 0.95 -8.55 -15.10
N ASP A 141 -0.29 -8.31 -14.68
CA ASP A 141 -1.30 -7.64 -15.50
C ASP A 141 -0.78 -6.31 -16.06
N SER A 142 -0.96 -6.13 -17.37
CA SER A 142 -0.63 -4.94 -18.13
C SER A 142 -1.82 -4.38 -18.91
N SER A 143 -3.05 -4.82 -18.60
CA SER A 143 -4.25 -4.54 -19.39
C SER A 143 -4.63 -3.06 -19.47
N VAL A 144 -4.21 -2.25 -18.49
CA VAL A 144 -4.40 -0.79 -18.47
C VAL A 144 -3.07 -0.03 -18.53
N GLY A 145 -2.00 -0.73 -18.89
CA GLY A 145 -0.65 -0.22 -18.92
C GLY A 145 -0.28 0.53 -20.21
N ALA A 146 0.80 1.29 -20.15
CA ALA A 146 1.42 1.93 -21.31
C ALA A 146 2.26 0.90 -22.10
N PRO A 147 2.36 1.03 -23.44
CA PRO A 147 3.19 0.15 -24.27
C PRO A 147 4.64 0.08 -23.78
N GLY A 148 5.20 -1.13 -23.72
CA GLY A 148 6.59 -1.35 -23.30
C GLY A 148 6.87 -1.18 -21.81
N ARG A 149 5.84 -0.96 -20.97
CA ARG A 149 5.98 -0.87 -19.52
C ARG A 149 5.55 -2.15 -18.82
N ASN A 150 6.25 -2.47 -17.73
CA ASN A 150 5.97 -3.61 -16.86
C ASN A 150 5.63 -3.15 -15.44
N TYR A 151 4.65 -3.81 -14.82
CA TYR A 151 4.07 -3.44 -13.54
C TYR A 151 4.34 -4.48 -12.45
N TYR A 152 5.59 -4.97 -12.41
CA TYR A 152 6.09 -5.83 -11.33
C TYR A 152 6.25 -5.06 -10.01
N GLY A 153 6.57 -5.77 -8.93
CA GLY A 153 6.67 -5.20 -7.59
C GLY A 153 7.67 -4.05 -7.50
N ARG A 154 7.20 -2.85 -7.14
CA ARG A 154 8.04 -1.69 -6.82
C ARG A 154 7.63 -0.99 -5.53
N GLY A 155 8.56 -0.20 -5.01
CA GLY A 155 8.40 0.55 -3.78
C GLY A 155 8.30 -0.36 -2.55
N TYR A 156 7.95 0.25 -1.44
CA TYR A 156 8.03 -0.41 -0.13
C TYR A 156 6.95 -1.45 0.14
N ILE A 157 5.80 -1.34 -0.52
CA ILE A 157 4.70 -2.33 -0.43
C ILE A 157 4.74 -3.35 -1.58
N GLN A 158 5.74 -3.28 -2.47
CA GLN A 158 5.81 -4.09 -3.70
C GLN A 158 4.54 -3.95 -4.56
N LEU A 159 4.15 -2.71 -4.85
CA LEU A 159 2.99 -2.40 -5.71
C LEU A 159 3.14 -3.11 -7.05
N SER A 160 2.13 -3.90 -7.41
CA SER A 160 2.15 -4.79 -8.58
C SER A 160 0.83 -4.72 -9.35
N HIS A 161 0.86 -5.04 -10.64
CA HIS A 161 -0.23 -4.98 -11.62
C HIS A 161 -0.63 -3.58 -12.09
N SER A 162 -0.87 -3.42 -13.39
CA SER A 162 -1.14 -2.12 -14.01
C SER A 162 -2.37 -1.41 -13.44
N TYR A 163 -3.42 -2.15 -13.07
CA TYR A 163 -4.60 -1.59 -12.42
C TYR A 163 -4.30 -0.92 -11.07
N ASN A 164 -3.34 -1.44 -10.30
CA ASN A 164 -2.95 -0.83 -9.02
C ASN A 164 -2.12 0.43 -9.23
N TYR A 165 -1.20 0.43 -10.21
CA TYR A 165 -0.46 1.63 -10.58
C TYR A 165 -1.38 2.73 -11.09
N LYS A 166 -2.38 2.40 -11.91
CA LYS A 166 -3.37 3.37 -12.40
C LYS A 166 -4.18 3.97 -11.25
N ALA A 167 -4.72 3.11 -10.38
CA ALA A 167 -5.49 3.53 -9.22
C ALA A 167 -4.68 4.45 -8.29
N ALA A 168 -3.44 4.06 -7.97
CA ALA A 168 -2.54 4.85 -7.15
C ALA A 168 -2.20 6.19 -7.80
N SER A 169 -1.91 6.19 -9.12
CA SER A 169 -1.55 7.41 -9.84
C SER A 169 -2.67 8.44 -9.81
N GLN A 170 -3.91 7.99 -10.07
CA GLN A 170 -5.07 8.88 -10.12
C GLN A 170 -5.43 9.43 -8.74
N ASP A 171 -5.37 8.61 -7.69
CA ASP A 171 -5.72 9.01 -6.33
C ASP A 171 -4.66 9.92 -5.69
N LEU A 172 -3.36 9.61 -5.89
CA LEU A 172 -2.27 10.38 -5.30
C LEU A 172 -1.91 11.63 -6.09
N PHE A 173 -2.02 11.60 -7.42
CA PHE A 173 -1.47 12.65 -8.29
C PHE A 173 -2.48 13.26 -9.27
N GLY A 174 -3.68 12.67 -9.40
CA GLY A 174 -4.68 13.13 -10.36
C GLY A 174 -4.32 12.87 -11.83
N ASP A 175 -3.30 12.06 -12.10
CA ASP A 175 -2.78 11.79 -13.45
C ASP A 175 -2.37 10.31 -13.64
N LEU A 176 -1.73 10.00 -14.77
CA LEU A 176 -1.28 8.65 -15.14
C LEU A 176 0.24 8.48 -15.06
N ARG A 177 0.96 9.32 -14.31
CA ARG A 177 2.42 9.27 -14.24
C ARG A 177 2.99 7.91 -13.84
N LEU A 178 2.31 7.15 -12.97
CA LEU A 178 2.78 5.81 -12.59
C LEU A 178 2.47 4.75 -13.64
N ILE A 179 1.56 5.02 -14.57
CA ILE A 179 1.33 4.18 -15.75
C ILE A 179 2.39 4.44 -16.81
N GLU A 180 2.69 5.71 -17.07
CA GLU A 180 3.65 6.14 -18.08
C GLU A 180 5.11 5.87 -17.66
N ASN A 181 5.40 6.04 -16.37
CA ASN A 181 6.70 5.82 -15.75
C ASN A 181 6.56 5.07 -14.40
N PRO A 182 6.37 3.73 -14.43
CA PRO A 182 6.21 2.94 -13.20
C PRO A 182 7.46 2.93 -12.31
N ASP A 183 8.65 3.24 -12.85
CA ASP A 183 9.90 3.29 -12.07
C ASP A 183 9.91 4.45 -11.06
N LEU A 184 9.03 5.45 -11.18
CA LEU A 184 8.83 6.46 -10.12
C LEU A 184 8.56 5.83 -8.75
N VAL A 185 7.86 4.69 -8.70
CA VAL A 185 7.53 3.98 -7.45
C VAL A 185 8.78 3.44 -6.74
N SER A 186 9.86 3.18 -7.48
CA SER A 186 11.13 2.72 -6.91
C SER A 186 12.19 3.80 -6.78
N ASP A 187 12.18 4.77 -7.69
CA ASP A 187 13.28 5.71 -7.87
C ASP A 187 13.07 7.00 -7.05
N ASP A 188 11.81 7.39 -6.79
CA ASP A 188 11.46 8.53 -5.93
C ASP A 188 11.02 8.06 -4.54
N GLU A 189 11.67 8.61 -3.50
CA GLU A 189 11.42 8.22 -2.11
C GLU A 189 10.03 8.64 -1.61
N ASN A 190 9.54 9.81 -2.01
CA ASN A 190 8.20 10.26 -1.63
C ASN A 190 7.14 9.42 -2.32
N VAL A 191 7.32 9.07 -3.60
CA VAL A 191 6.39 8.20 -4.34
C VAL A 191 6.40 6.77 -3.76
N ALA A 192 7.55 6.24 -3.35
CA ALA A 192 7.65 4.93 -2.70
C ALA A 192 6.85 4.87 -1.39
N TRP A 193 6.90 5.92 -0.56
CA TRP A 193 6.07 6.02 0.65
C TRP A 193 4.60 6.32 0.34
N ALA A 194 4.32 7.23 -0.60
CA ALA A 194 2.96 7.61 -0.97
C ALA A 194 2.16 6.39 -1.45
N THR A 195 2.76 5.57 -2.31
CA THR A 195 2.12 4.35 -2.84
C THR A 195 1.92 3.28 -1.77
N ALA A 196 2.88 3.09 -0.85
CA ALA A 196 2.72 2.21 0.29
C ALA A 196 1.58 2.64 1.23
N LEU A 197 1.54 3.93 1.58
CA LEU A 197 0.50 4.51 2.42
C LEU A 197 -0.87 4.49 1.74
N TRP A 198 -0.93 4.79 0.44
CA TRP A 198 -2.14 4.65 -0.37
C TRP A 198 -2.68 3.23 -0.33
N TYR A 199 -1.82 2.22 -0.52
CA TYR A 199 -2.22 0.82 -0.46
C TYR A 199 -2.76 0.46 0.92
N TRP A 200 -2.10 0.93 1.99
CA TRP A 200 -2.60 0.77 3.35
C TRP A 200 -4.01 1.36 3.50
N ARG A 201 -4.18 2.65 3.17
CA ARG A 201 -5.45 3.38 3.30
C ARG A 201 -6.58 2.70 2.54
N THR A 202 -6.32 2.27 1.31
CA THR A 202 -7.36 1.81 0.38
C THR A 202 -7.62 0.31 0.45
N ARG A 203 -6.62 -0.51 0.82
CA ARG A 203 -6.70 -1.97 0.75
C ARG A 203 -6.62 -2.67 2.10
N VAL A 204 -6.00 -2.05 3.10
CA VAL A 204 -5.69 -2.71 4.39
C VAL A 204 -6.47 -2.09 5.56
N ARG A 205 -6.41 -0.77 5.71
CA ARG A 205 -6.92 -0.05 6.89
C ARG A 205 -8.38 -0.34 7.20
N ASN A 206 -9.23 -0.37 6.17
CA ASN A 206 -10.68 -0.54 6.34
C ASN A 206 -11.11 -2.02 6.39
N GLN A 207 -10.16 -2.95 6.45
CA GLN A 207 -10.47 -4.37 6.57
C GLN A 207 -10.96 -4.70 7.98
N PRO A 208 -11.76 -5.76 8.14
CA PRO A 208 -12.33 -6.11 9.44
C PRO A 208 -11.23 -6.28 10.49
N ASN A 209 -11.44 -5.65 11.65
CA ASN A 209 -10.54 -5.70 12.82
C ASN A 209 -9.16 -5.06 12.67
N VAL A 210 -8.77 -4.50 11.51
CA VAL A 210 -7.49 -3.79 11.39
C VAL A 210 -7.44 -2.59 12.34
N LEU A 211 -8.50 -1.78 12.41
CA LEU A 211 -8.59 -0.68 13.37
C LEU A 211 -8.84 -1.13 14.83
N ASN A 212 -9.11 -2.42 15.05
CA ASN A 212 -9.09 -3.05 16.38
C ASN A 212 -7.69 -3.63 16.73
N PHE A 213 -6.67 -3.25 15.95
CA PHE A 213 -5.26 -3.67 16.10
C PHE A 213 -5.00 -5.17 15.97
N TRP A 214 -5.86 -5.90 15.23
CA TRP A 214 -5.60 -7.29 14.86
C TRP A 214 -4.54 -7.33 13.77
N PHE A 215 -3.29 -7.60 14.15
CA PHE A 215 -2.17 -7.56 13.23
C PHE A 215 -2.31 -8.60 12.12
N GLY A 216 -2.82 -9.80 12.43
CA GLY A 216 -3.09 -10.84 11.43
C GLY A 216 -4.07 -10.39 10.34
N ALA A 217 -5.07 -9.56 10.67
CA ALA A 217 -5.99 -9.00 9.68
C ALA A 217 -5.25 -8.14 8.63
N THR A 218 -4.17 -7.46 9.02
CA THR A 218 -3.34 -6.68 8.10
C THR A 218 -2.55 -7.59 7.15
N THR A 219 -1.99 -8.70 7.65
CA THR A 219 -1.33 -9.73 6.83
C THR A 219 -2.30 -10.37 5.86
N ASN A 220 -3.52 -10.67 6.32
CA ASN A 220 -4.55 -11.26 5.48
C ASN A 220 -4.97 -10.34 4.32
N ALA A 221 -5.03 -9.03 4.58
CA ALA A 221 -5.34 -8.03 3.56
C ALA A 221 -4.26 -7.90 2.48
N ILE A 222 -2.98 -8.04 2.87
CA ILE A 222 -1.82 -7.89 1.98
C ILE A 222 -1.55 -9.17 1.19
N ASN A 223 -1.46 -10.33 1.87
CA ASN A 223 -1.05 -11.58 1.24
C ASN A 223 -1.75 -12.83 1.80
N GLY A 224 -3.02 -12.69 2.22
CA GLY A 224 -3.71 -13.76 2.93
C GLY A 224 -3.93 -15.06 2.15
N ALA A 225 -3.97 -14.99 0.81
CA ALA A 225 -4.08 -16.19 -0.02
C ALA A 225 -2.87 -17.12 0.17
N LEU A 226 -1.67 -16.55 0.26
CA LEU A 226 -0.42 -17.30 0.41
C LEU A 226 -0.03 -17.52 1.87
N GLU A 227 -0.23 -16.52 2.72
CA GLU A 227 0.30 -16.50 4.08
C GLU A 227 -0.72 -16.82 5.17
N CYS A 228 -2.02 -16.77 4.90
CA CYS A 228 -3.05 -17.13 5.87
C CYS A 228 -3.69 -18.48 5.54
N ARG A 229 -4.06 -18.66 4.27
CA ARG A 229 -4.73 -19.87 3.76
C ARG A 229 -3.82 -20.76 2.90
N GLY A 230 -2.61 -20.32 2.62
CA GLY A 230 -1.66 -21.02 1.77
C GLY A 230 -0.50 -21.65 2.55
N ALA A 231 0.51 -22.09 1.82
CA ALA A 231 1.67 -22.81 2.36
C ALA A 231 2.63 -21.94 3.20
N PHE A 232 2.46 -20.61 3.19
CA PHE A 232 3.44 -19.67 3.74
C PHE A 232 3.03 -19.06 5.09
N GLN A 233 2.27 -19.78 5.92
CA GLN A 233 1.87 -19.30 7.26
C GLN A 233 3.03 -18.96 8.20
N HIS A 234 4.21 -19.54 7.99
CA HIS A 234 5.42 -19.17 8.73
C HIS A 234 5.87 -17.72 8.44
N LEU A 235 5.56 -17.17 7.26
CA LEU A 235 5.81 -15.76 6.94
C LEU A 235 4.85 -14.84 7.70
N ALA A 236 3.57 -15.21 7.83
CA ALA A 236 2.61 -14.48 8.65
C ALA A 236 3.05 -14.41 10.13
N ARG A 237 3.53 -15.54 10.68
CA ARG A 237 4.14 -15.60 12.02
C ARG A 237 5.35 -14.69 12.14
N LYS A 238 6.24 -14.71 11.15
CA LYS A 238 7.41 -13.81 11.10
C LYS A 238 7.00 -12.34 11.12
N ARG A 239 5.96 -11.94 10.37
CA ARG A 239 5.44 -10.56 10.40
C ARG A 239 4.95 -10.18 11.81
N PHE A 240 4.25 -11.08 12.49
CA PHE A 240 3.78 -10.84 13.87
C PHE A 240 4.96 -10.73 14.85
N ASP A 241 5.98 -11.58 14.72
CA ASP A 241 7.21 -11.47 15.52
C ASP A 241 7.92 -10.15 15.28
N MET A 242 7.91 -9.65 14.04
CA MET A 242 8.44 -8.33 13.73
C MET A 242 7.62 -7.24 14.43
N TYR A 243 6.28 -7.31 14.37
CA TYR A 243 5.38 -6.33 15.00
C TYR A 243 5.65 -6.17 16.50
N ARG A 244 5.87 -7.27 17.21
CA ARG A 244 6.20 -7.24 18.65
C ARG A 244 7.43 -6.38 18.95
N LYS A 245 8.46 -6.47 18.12
CA LYS A 245 9.69 -5.66 18.26
C LYS A 245 9.47 -4.21 17.85
N VAL A 246 8.65 -3.95 16.83
CA VAL A 246 8.29 -2.58 16.43
C VAL A 246 7.52 -1.86 17.54
N LEU A 247 6.57 -2.54 18.20
CA LEU A 247 5.87 -1.97 19.36
C LEU A 247 6.85 -1.56 20.47
N GLN A 248 7.84 -2.39 20.78
CA GLN A 248 8.88 -2.08 21.75
C GLN A 248 9.75 -0.88 21.29
N ALA A 249 10.15 -0.84 20.02
CA ALA A 249 10.94 0.26 19.47
C ALA A 249 10.21 1.61 19.52
N PHE A 250 8.87 1.57 19.38
CA PHE A 250 7.96 2.71 19.47
C PHE A 250 7.50 3.01 20.90
N SER A 251 7.99 2.28 21.91
CA SER A 251 7.56 2.41 23.31
C SER A 251 6.04 2.27 23.50
N ILE A 252 5.42 1.36 22.75
CA ILE A 252 3.99 1.04 22.88
C ILE A 252 3.83 -0.17 23.79
N HIS A 253 3.11 -0.01 24.90
CA HIS A 253 2.87 -1.06 25.91
C HIS A 253 1.57 -1.85 25.71
N ALA A 254 1.07 -1.92 24.47
CA ALA A 254 -0.13 -2.68 24.14
C ALA A 254 0.18 -4.17 24.00
N ASN A 255 -0.78 -5.03 24.37
CA ASN A 255 -0.69 -6.46 24.08
C ASN A 255 -0.88 -6.68 22.57
N PRO A 256 0.10 -7.26 21.85
CA PRO A 256 -0.01 -7.48 20.41
C PRO A 256 -1.05 -8.58 20.12
N ILE A 257 -1.93 -8.34 19.14
CA ILE A 257 -3.00 -9.27 18.76
C ILE A 257 -2.67 -9.91 17.41
N GLU A 258 -2.43 -11.22 17.39
CA GLU A 258 -2.05 -11.96 16.17
C GLU A 258 -3.23 -12.33 15.24
N ARG A 259 -4.47 -12.20 15.73
CA ARG A 259 -5.69 -12.72 15.09
C ARG A 259 -5.95 -12.16 13.69
N GLY A 260 -6.76 -12.88 12.92
CA GLY A 260 -7.32 -12.42 11.64
C GLY A 260 -6.60 -12.90 10.39
N CYS A 261 -5.69 -13.87 10.54
CA CYS A 261 -4.98 -14.51 9.44
C CYS A 261 -5.22 -16.02 9.42
N TYR A 262 -4.43 -16.79 10.16
CA TYR A 262 -4.48 -18.26 10.18
C TYR A 262 -5.07 -18.84 11.48
N ASN A 263 -5.47 -17.97 12.42
CA ASN A 263 -5.90 -18.27 13.78
C ASN A 263 -7.21 -17.56 14.14
#